data_AF-A0A7S3MQC2-F1
#
_entry.id   AF-A0A7S3MQC2-F1
#
_cell.length_a   1.000
_cell.length_b   1.000
_cell.length_c   1.000
_cell.angle_alpha   90.00
_cell.angle_beta   90.00
_cell.angle_gamma   90.00
#
_symmetry.space_group_name_H-M   'P 1'
#
loop_
_entity.id
_entity.type
_entity.pdbx_description
1 polymer ?
#
loop_
_entity_poly.entity_id
_entity_poly.type
_entity_poly.pdbx_seq_one_letter_code
_entity_poly.pdbx_strand_id
1 'polypeptide(L)'
;MAQGDLMEYLIDLIADELTKQASDIFKHTMRGYLDTAIRSSNAQFHKPEFINRLDVKLLQASERDRGWETFLLDYKVADLTPLSTIFTAEVMSNYNKIFSFMLKLKKIQHMLSISWGVTMSNQKQ
;
A
#
# COMPACT_ATOMS: atom_id res chain seq x y z
N MET A 1 13.58 -9.47 -10.12
CA MET A 1 12.39 -8.84 -10.73
C MET A 1 11.16 -9.70 -10.42
N ALA A 2 10.78 -9.87 -9.14
CA ALA A 2 9.73 -10.82 -8.76
C ALA A 2 9.07 -10.47 -7.40
N GLN A 3 8.96 -9.18 -7.08
CA GLN A 3 8.27 -8.68 -5.87
C GLN A 3 7.36 -7.48 -6.21
N GLY A 4 7.21 -7.20 -7.51
CA GLY A 4 6.49 -6.02 -8.02
C GLY A 4 5.01 -6.26 -8.25
N ASP A 5 4.56 -7.51 -8.40
CA ASP A 5 3.18 -7.82 -8.74
C ASP A 5 2.24 -7.55 -7.56
N LEU A 6 2.60 -7.93 -6.33
CA LEU A 6 1.75 -7.64 -5.15
C LEU A 6 1.49 -6.14 -5.00
N MET A 7 2.55 -5.34 -5.00
CA MET A 7 2.44 -3.90 -4.79
C MET A 7 1.74 -3.22 -5.97
N GLU A 8 1.93 -3.71 -7.20
CA GLU A 8 1.25 -3.17 -8.38
C GLU A 8 -0.26 -3.47 -8.34
N TYR A 9 -0.66 -4.71 -8.09
CA TYR A 9 -2.07 -5.08 -7.89
C TYR A 9 -2.69 -4.39 -6.69
N LEU A 10 -1.96 -4.28 -5.58
CA LEU A 10 -2.42 -3.56 -4.41
C LEU A 10 -2.67 -2.10 -4.74
N ILE A 11 -1.72 -1.43 -5.41
CA ILE A 11 -1.86 -0.03 -5.83
C ILE A 11 -3.07 0.16 -6.75
N ASP A 12 -3.29 -0.74 -7.70
CA ASP A 12 -4.43 -0.67 -8.62
C ASP A 12 -5.77 -0.75 -7.85
N LEU A 13 -5.88 -1.69 -6.92
CA LEU A 13 -7.09 -1.89 -6.10
C LEU A 13 -7.35 -0.75 -5.12
N ILE A 14 -6.31 -0.24 -4.45
CA ILE A 14 -6.47 0.83 -3.46
C ILE A 14 -6.49 2.21 -4.10
N ALA A 15 -6.05 2.39 -5.36
CA ALA A 15 -5.92 3.70 -5.96
C ALA A 15 -7.25 4.44 -6.08
N ASP A 16 -8.32 3.72 -6.43
CA ASP A 16 -9.68 4.27 -6.52
C ASP A 16 -10.18 4.72 -5.14
N GLU A 17 -10.04 3.84 -4.14
CA GLU A 17 -10.47 4.08 -2.77
C GLU A 17 -9.69 5.21 -2.09
N LEU A 18 -8.38 5.27 -2.28
CA LEU A 18 -7.53 6.31 -1.71
C LEU A 18 -7.74 7.68 -2.38
N THR A 19 -8.38 7.72 -3.55
CA THR A 19 -8.79 8.96 -4.22
C THR A 19 -10.03 9.57 -3.55
N LYS A 20 -10.79 8.78 -2.77
CA LYS A 20 -11.90 9.26 -1.94
C LYS A 20 -11.39 10.03 -0.71
N GLN A 21 -12.32 10.70 -0.03
CA GLN A 21 -12.03 11.43 1.21
C GLN A 21 -11.65 10.45 2.32
N ALA A 22 -10.77 10.86 3.25
CA ALA A 22 -10.35 10.01 4.35
C ALA A 22 -11.52 9.52 5.24
N SER A 23 -12.63 10.27 5.29
CA SER A 23 -13.84 9.89 6.02
C SER A 23 -14.57 8.66 5.46
N ASP A 24 -14.36 8.34 4.17
CA ASP A 24 -15.01 7.21 3.50
C ASP A 24 -14.12 5.94 3.52
N ILE A 25 -12.90 6.05 4.06
CA ILE A 25 -11.90 4.99 3.99
C ILE A 25 -11.90 4.18 5.28
N PHE A 26 -12.28 2.92 5.15
CA PHE A 26 -12.34 2.00 6.29
C PHE A 26 -11.21 0.97 6.26
N LYS A 27 -10.66 0.68 7.45
CA LYS A 27 -9.58 -0.29 7.62
C LYS A 27 -9.96 -1.69 7.10
N HIS A 28 -11.22 -2.10 7.28
CA HIS A 28 -11.69 -3.40 6.85
C HIS A 28 -11.72 -3.52 5.33
N THR A 29 -12.15 -2.48 4.62
CA THR A 29 -12.17 -2.44 3.15
C THR A 29 -10.74 -2.52 2.62
N MET A 30 -9.83 -1.72 3.18
CA MET A 30 -8.41 -1.75 2.81
C MET A 30 -7.75 -3.10 3.08
N ARG A 31 -8.12 -3.75 4.19
CA ARG A 31 -7.67 -5.12 4.47
C ARG A 31 -8.22 -6.13 3.47
N GLY A 32 -9.46 -5.95 3.02
CA GLY A 32 -10.06 -6.76 1.95
C GLY A 32 -9.31 -6.63 0.62
N TYR A 33 -8.91 -5.41 0.25
CA TYR A 33 -8.07 -5.19 -0.93
C TYR A 33 -6.67 -5.80 -0.79
N LEU A 34 -6.06 -5.69 0.40
CA LEU A 34 -4.77 -6.35 0.66
C LEU A 34 -4.88 -7.88 0.52
N ASP A 35 -5.91 -8.49 1.10
CA ASP A 35 -6.14 -9.93 1.00
C ASP A 35 -6.38 -10.37 -0.45
N THR A 36 -7.17 -9.59 -1.20
CA THR A 36 -7.41 -9.81 -2.63
C THR A 36 -6.11 -9.69 -3.43
N ALA A 37 -5.30 -8.66 -3.18
CA ALA A 37 -4.01 -8.46 -3.83
C ALA A 37 -3.06 -9.63 -3.56
N ILE A 38 -3.05 -10.16 -2.33
CA ILE A 38 -2.21 -11.30 -1.95
C ILE A 38 -2.65 -12.57 -2.70
N ARG A 39 -3.95 -12.83 -2.81
CA ARG A 39 -4.49 -13.98 -3.56
C ARG A 39 -4.25 -13.88 -5.07
N SER A 40 -4.33 -12.67 -5.62
CA SER A 40 -4.12 -12.43 -7.06
C SER A 40 -2.64 -12.33 -7.45
N SER A 41 -1.73 -12.26 -6.47
CA SER A 41 -0.28 -12.12 -6.65
C SER A 41 0.44 -13.44 -6.37
N ASN A 42 1.68 -13.56 -6.85
CA ASN A 42 2.61 -14.60 -6.41
C ASN A 42 2.92 -14.54 -4.90
N ALA A 43 2.50 -13.47 -4.21
CA ALA A 43 2.46 -13.38 -2.76
C ALA A 43 1.75 -14.57 -2.10
N GLN A 44 0.74 -15.18 -2.73
CA GLN A 44 0.06 -16.37 -2.19
C GLN A 44 0.97 -17.58 -1.96
N PHE A 45 2.09 -17.67 -2.69
CA PHE A 45 3.06 -18.76 -2.56
C PHE A 45 4.13 -18.47 -1.49
N HIS A 46 4.15 -17.27 -0.92
CA HIS A 46 5.03 -16.97 0.20
C HIS A 46 4.54 -17.65 1.48
N LYS A 47 5.46 -17.85 2.43
CA LYS A 47 5.11 -18.51 3.69
C LYS A 47 4.02 -17.70 4.41
N PRO A 48 3.00 -18.39 4.97
CA PRO A 48 1.85 -17.74 5.61
C PRO A 48 2.25 -16.87 6.81
N GLU A 49 3.42 -17.13 7.40
CA GLU A 49 4.01 -16.29 8.44
C GLU A 49 4.32 -14.85 7.96
N PHE A 50 4.66 -14.61 6.69
CA PHE A 50 4.90 -13.26 6.15
C PHE A 50 3.59 -12.57 5.78
N ILE A 51 2.66 -13.33 5.21
CA ILE A 51 1.33 -12.84 4.81
C ILE A 51 0.52 -12.40 6.04
N ASN A 52 0.49 -13.22 7.09
CA ASN A 52 -0.23 -12.92 8.33
C ASN A 52 0.37 -11.74 9.12
N ARG A 53 1.61 -11.34 8.81
CA ARG A 53 2.27 -10.18 9.42
C ARG A 53 1.92 -8.87 8.71
N LEU A 54 1.45 -8.90 7.47
CA LEU A 54 1.02 -7.71 6.75
C LEU A 54 -0.37 -7.28 7.24
N ASP A 55 -0.47 -6.07 7.77
CA ASP A 55 -1.71 -5.45 8.21
C ASP A 55 -1.82 -4.06 7.58
N VAL A 56 -3.03 -3.56 7.42
CA VAL A 56 -3.23 -2.17 7.01
C VAL A 56 -3.47 -1.31 8.24
N LYS A 57 -2.76 -0.19 8.30
CA LYS A 57 -2.95 0.83 9.33
C LYS A 57 -3.42 2.10 8.68
N LEU A 58 -4.52 2.64 9.23
CA LEU A 58 -4.99 3.97 8.91
C LEU A 58 -4.43 4.93 9.98
N LEU A 59 -3.70 5.95 9.54
CA LEU A 59 -3.25 7.05 10.39
C LEU A 59 -4.46 7.92 10.77
N GLN A 60 -4.35 8.71 11.83
CA GLN A 60 -5.40 9.67 12.18
C GLN A 60 -5.49 10.73 11.08
N ALA A 61 -6.50 10.65 10.23
CA ALA A 61 -6.76 11.63 9.19
C ALA A 61 -7.50 12.83 9.77
N SER A 62 -7.15 14.04 9.32
CA SER A 62 -8.03 15.18 9.46
C SER A 62 -9.12 15.11 8.38
N GLU A 63 -10.30 15.69 8.60
CA GLU A 63 -11.44 15.62 7.66
C GLU A 63 -11.13 16.21 6.26
N ARG A 64 -10.03 16.96 6.11
CA ARG A 64 -9.56 17.48 4.82
C ARG A 64 -8.52 16.62 4.12
N ASP A 65 -8.00 15.58 4.77
CA ASP A 65 -6.97 14.73 4.20
C ASP A 65 -7.56 13.74 3.19
N ARG A 66 -6.77 13.48 2.15
CA ARG A 66 -7.07 12.46 1.15
C ARG A 66 -6.65 11.10 1.67
N GLY A 67 -7.31 10.04 1.21
CA GLY A 67 -6.99 8.68 1.59
C GLY A 67 -5.52 8.28 1.50
N TRP A 68 -4.84 8.78 0.47
CA TRP A 68 -3.40 8.57 0.25
C TRP A 68 -2.49 9.00 1.42
N GLU A 69 -2.89 9.98 2.22
CA GLU A 69 -2.14 10.42 3.41
C GLU A 69 -2.44 9.56 4.64
N THR A 70 -3.59 8.89 4.63
CA THR A 70 -4.11 8.10 5.75
C THR A 70 -3.64 6.65 5.70
N PHE A 71 -3.35 6.13 4.52
CA PHE A 71 -3.03 4.72 4.33
C PHE A 71 -1.56 4.39 4.58
N LEU A 72 -1.34 3.31 5.33
CA LEU A 72 -0.03 2.75 5.60
C LEU A 72 -0.09 1.22 5.66
N LEU A 73 0.92 0.55 5.11
CA LEU A 73 1.12 -0.89 5.30
C LEU A 73 1.97 -1.10 6.55
N ASP A 74 1.41 -1.77 7.55
CA ASP A 74 2.06 -2.09 8.81
C ASP A 74 2.51 -3.56 8.78
N TYR A 75 3.79 -3.78 9.05
CA TYR A 75 4.33 -5.13 9.17
C TYR A 75 4.49 -5.47 10.65
N LYS A 76 3.72 -6.44 11.14
CA LYS A 76 3.73 -6.87 12.54
C LYS A 76 5.03 -7.62 12.86
N VAL A 77 6.04 -6.87 13.30
CA VAL A 77 7.32 -7.38 13.81
C VAL A 77 7.26 -7.75 15.29
N ALA A 78 6.23 -7.30 16.01
CA ALA A 78 6.14 -7.36 17.48
C ALA A 78 6.33 -8.76 18.12
N ASP A 79 6.13 -9.83 17.35
CA ASP A 79 6.30 -11.21 17.81
C ASP A 79 7.78 -11.71 17.73
N LEU A 80 8.66 -10.99 17.03
CA LEU A 80 10.10 -11.28 17.03
C LEU A 80 10.79 -10.54 18.16
N THR A 81 10.88 -11.21 19.31
CA THR A 81 11.52 -10.77 20.55
C THR A 81 12.95 -10.18 20.39
N PRO A 82 13.80 -10.56 19.41
CA PRO A 82 15.09 -9.86 19.20
C PRO A 82 15.02 -8.66 18.24
N LEU A 83 13.96 -8.55 17.40
CA LEU A 83 13.90 -7.53 16.35
C LEU A 83 13.24 -6.23 16.85
N SER A 84 12.34 -6.31 17.83
CA SER A 84 11.74 -5.12 18.47
C SER A 84 12.74 -4.19 19.16
N THR A 85 13.93 -4.69 19.55
CA THR A 85 14.99 -3.87 20.15
C THR A 85 15.70 -2.97 19.13
N ILE A 86 15.69 -3.35 17.84
CA ILE A 86 16.32 -2.61 16.75
C ILE A 86 15.29 -1.70 16.05
N PHE A 87 14.04 -2.15 15.97
CA PHE A 87 12.93 -1.36 15.45
C PHE A 87 12.24 -0.54 16.55
N THR A 88 12.95 0.47 17.06
CA THR A 88 12.39 1.46 17.99
C THR A 88 11.21 2.19 17.33
N ALA A 89 10.25 2.65 18.14
CA ALA A 89 9.08 3.42 17.68
C ALA A 89 9.45 4.65 16.82
N GLU A 90 10.61 5.28 17.08
CA GLU A 90 11.14 6.38 16.27
C GLU A 90 11.56 5.94 14.87
N VAL A 91 12.24 4.81 14.74
CA VAL A 91 12.67 4.26 13.44
C VAL A 91 11.45 3.84 12.62
N MET A 92 10.46 3.22 13.27
CA MET A 92 9.18 2.89 12.62
C MET A 92 8.43 4.15 12.17
N SER A 93 8.45 5.23 12.95
CA SER A 93 7.86 6.51 12.54
C SER A 93 8.54 7.10 11.30
N ASN A 94 9.88 7.07 11.24
CA ASN A 94 10.61 7.50 10.04
C ASN A 94 10.39 6.56 8.84
N TYR A 95 10.35 5.25 9.06
CA TYR A 95 10.01 4.28 8.03
C TYR A 95 8.63 4.57 7.44
N ASN A 96 7.64 4.88 8.28
CA ASN A 96 6.29 5.20 7.82
C ASN A 96 6.28 6.43 6.92
N LYS A 97 7.04 7.48 7.26
CA LYS A 97 7.17 8.68 6.39
C LYS A 97 7.77 8.33 5.03
N ILE A 98 8.83 7.53 5.01
CA ILE A 98 9.48 7.07 3.76
C ILE A 98 8.51 6.21 2.96
N PHE A 99 7.77 5.31 3.62
CA PHE A 99 6.80 4.44 2.98
C PHE A 99 5.65 5.24 2.36
N SER A 100 5.08 6.20 3.08
CA SER A 100 4.06 7.10 2.54
C SER A 100 4.58 7.87 1.32
N PHE A 101 5.83 8.33 1.35
CA PHE A 101 6.45 8.97 0.19
C PHE A 101 6.63 8.00 -1.00
N MET A 102 7.14 6.80 -0.76
CA MET A 102 7.27 5.77 -1.79
C MET A 102 5.91 5.40 -2.39
N LEU A 103 4.87 5.32 -1.57
CA LEU A 103 3.51 5.03 -2.01
C LEU A 103 2.97 6.12 -2.94
N LYS A 104 3.20 7.41 -2.61
CA LYS A 104 2.88 8.55 -3.48
C LYS A 104 3.66 8.48 -4.80
N LEU A 105 4.93 8.15 -4.75
CA LEU A 105 5.76 8.01 -5.94
C LEU A 105 5.26 6.87 -6.83
N LYS A 106 4.89 5.74 -6.23
CA LYS A 106 4.32 4.59 -6.96
C LYS A 106 2.97 4.93 -7.59
N LYS A 107 2.13 5.72 -6.92
CA LYS A 107 0.90 6.28 -7.49
C LYS A 107 1.20 7.15 -8.72
N ILE A 108 2.14 8.09 -8.63
CA ILE A 108 2.50 8.97 -9.74
C ILE A 108 3.00 8.14 -10.93
N GLN A 109 3.87 7.17 -10.67
CA GLN A 109 4.34 6.24 -11.69
C GLN A 109 3.18 5.50 -12.36
N HIS A 110 2.24 4.96 -11.58
CA HIS A 110 1.08 4.24 -12.10
C HIS A 110 0.16 5.16 -12.93
N MET A 111 -0.16 6.37 -12.43
CA MET A 111 -0.94 7.36 -13.20
C MET A 111 -0.24 7.78 -14.50
N LEU A 112 1.09 7.91 -14.48
CA LEU A 112 1.88 8.23 -15.66
C LEU A 112 1.87 7.09 -16.67
N SER A 113 2.01 5.84 -16.21
CA SER A 113 1.89 4.64 -17.04
C SER A 113 0.52 4.54 -17.71
N ILE A 114 -0.56 4.81 -16.98
CA ILE A 114 -1.92 4.84 -17.54
C ILE A 114 -2.05 5.95 -18.59
N SER A 115 -1.66 7.19 -18.23
CA SER A 115 -1.76 8.35 -19.12
C SER A 115 -0.94 8.19 -20.41
N TRP A 116 0.25 7.60 -20.29
CA TRP A 116 1.09 7.27 -21.42
C TRP A 116 0.45 6.20 -22.31
N GLY A 117 -0.12 5.15 -21.71
CA GLY A 117 -0.87 4.11 -22.43
C GLY A 117 -2.00 4.70 -23.27
N VAL A 118 -2.80 5.59 -22.67
CA VAL A 118 -3.92 6.29 -23.33
C VAL A 118 -3.42 7.16 -24.51
N THR A 119 -2.32 7.89 -24.32
CA THR A 119 -1.73 8.75 -25.35
C THR A 119 -1.21 7.94 -26.54
N MET A 120 -0.59 6.78 -26.29
CA MET A 120 -0.11 5.88 -27.33
C MET A 120 -1.25 5.20 -28.12
N SER A 121 -2.37 4.88 -27.47
CA SER A 121 -3.57 4.39 -28.15
C SER A 121 -4.28 5.46 -28.98
N ASN A 122 -4.25 6.73 -28.56
CA ASN A 122 -4.82 7.86 -29.32
C ASN A 122 -3.98 8.27 -30.53
N GLN A 123 -2.72 7.83 -30.65
CA GLN A 123 -1.85 8.07 -31.81
C GLN A 123 -1.99 6.99 -32.90
N LYS A 124 -2.82 5.96 -32.67
CA LYS A 124 -3.07 4.86 -33.63
C LYS A 124 -4.44 4.94 -34.35
N GLN A 125 -5.20 6.01 -34.14
CA GLN A 125 -6.39 6.36 -34.95
C GLN A 125 -6.05 7.50 -35.90
#